data_AF-A0A0K8S403-F1
#
_entry.id   AF-A0A0K8S403-F1
#
_cell.length_a   1.000
_cell.length_b   1.000
_cell.length_c   1.000
_cell.angle_alpha   90.00
_cell.angle_beta   90.00
_cell.angle_gamma   90.00
#
_symmetry.space_group_name_H-M   'P 1'
#
loop_
_entity.id
_entity.type
_entity.pdbx_description
1 polymer ?
#
loop_
_entity_poly.entity_id
_entity_poly.type
_entity_poly.pdbx_seq_one_letter_code
_entity_poly.pdbx_strand_id
1 'polypeptide(L)'
;LKGTKFMCLEGGCGACIVSVKSVHPKSGKEETYAVNSCLVPIFACHGWSVTTVEGIGNKSAGYHKLQKRLASSNGTQCGYCSPGMVMNMYSLSEKNPELTMKEIENSFGGNICRCTGYRPILDGFKSLAIDAPEELRKKLDDIEDLVCPKRSNQNLCDGGVCASRCCGKSKPVLHSKSVVVRTENGATWYRPISVKEICEVFDMIGDQRYRFVAGHTGQGVYRITKKPDVYIDVNGIPELHETQVQSDG
;
A
#
# COMPACT_ATOMS: atom_id res chain seq x y z
N LEU A 1 -10.28 -4.14 12.04
CA LEU A 1 -9.98 -4.19 10.59
C LEU A 1 -9.74 -5.65 10.22
N LYS A 2 -10.78 -6.35 9.77
CA LYS A 2 -10.76 -7.80 9.42
C LYS A 2 -10.87 -8.03 7.91
N GLY A 3 -10.93 -6.96 7.11
CA GLY A 3 -11.02 -6.99 5.65
C GLY A 3 -9.73 -7.51 5.03
N THR A 4 -8.57 -7.01 5.46
CA THR A 4 -7.25 -7.57 5.11
C THR A 4 -7.17 -9.03 5.56
N LYS A 5 -6.82 -9.93 4.65
CA LYS A 5 -6.76 -11.38 4.91
C LYS A 5 -5.33 -11.86 5.03
N PHE A 6 -5.12 -12.96 5.74
CA PHE A 6 -3.85 -13.68 5.74
C PHE A 6 -4.05 -15.05 5.06
N MET A 7 -3.03 -15.54 4.35
CA MET A 7 -3.07 -16.86 3.70
C MET A 7 -1.67 -17.49 3.71
N CYS A 8 -0.79 -17.10 2.80
CA CYS A 8 0.53 -17.75 2.65
C CYS A 8 1.57 -17.29 3.69
N LEU A 9 1.45 -16.06 4.21
CA LEU A 9 2.40 -15.45 5.17
C LEU A 9 3.84 -15.31 4.65
N GLU A 10 4.01 -15.28 3.32
CA GLU A 10 5.30 -15.18 2.65
C GLU A 10 5.29 -14.15 1.50
N GLY A 11 4.25 -13.31 1.43
CA GLY A 11 4.14 -12.25 0.42
C GLY A 11 3.75 -12.70 -1.00
N GLY A 12 3.56 -14.00 -1.24
CA GLY A 12 3.26 -14.53 -2.58
C GLY A 12 1.80 -14.42 -3.05
N CYS A 13 0.82 -14.37 -2.15
CA CYS A 13 -0.60 -14.42 -2.54
C CYS A 13 -1.29 -13.06 -2.73
N GLY A 14 -0.75 -11.98 -2.16
CA GLY A 14 -1.34 -10.65 -2.21
C GLY A 14 -2.64 -10.44 -1.41
N ALA A 15 -3.15 -11.46 -0.70
CA ALA A 15 -4.42 -11.34 0.05
C ALA A 15 -4.34 -10.37 1.24
N CYS A 16 -3.13 -10.12 1.74
CA CYS A 16 -2.83 -9.20 2.83
C CYS A 16 -2.42 -7.80 2.38
N ILE A 17 -2.65 -7.43 1.11
CA ILE A 17 -2.21 -6.12 0.62
C ILE A 17 -2.96 -4.99 1.32
N VAL A 18 -2.20 -4.01 1.76
CA VAL A 18 -2.68 -2.71 2.27
C VAL A 18 -1.95 -1.59 1.51
N SER A 19 -2.54 -0.40 1.50
CA SER A 19 -1.91 0.78 0.89
C SER A 19 -1.15 1.55 1.97
N VAL A 20 0.09 1.90 1.67
CA VAL A 20 0.96 2.68 2.54
C VAL A 20 1.27 3.99 1.86
N LYS A 21 1.13 5.07 2.63
CA LYS A 21 1.63 6.39 2.29
C LYS A 21 2.74 6.77 3.26
N SER A 22 3.93 7.07 2.76
CA SER A 22 5.10 7.42 3.57
C SER A 22 5.95 8.47 2.86
N VAL A 23 6.77 9.20 3.63
CA VAL A 23 7.73 10.16 3.09
C VAL A 23 9.03 9.44 2.72
N HIS A 24 9.48 9.58 1.48
CA HIS A 24 10.75 9.03 1.03
C HIS A 24 11.92 9.71 1.77
N PRO A 25 12.84 8.96 2.40
CA PRO A 25 13.82 9.52 3.34
C PRO A 25 14.77 10.53 2.71
N LYS A 26 15.20 10.32 1.45
CA LYS A 26 16.07 11.27 0.73
C LYS A 26 15.30 12.41 0.06
N SER A 27 14.34 12.10 -0.81
CA SER A 27 13.65 13.11 -1.63
C SER A 27 12.64 13.95 -0.86
N GLY A 28 12.20 13.51 0.32
CA GLY A 28 11.15 14.16 1.11
C GLY A 28 9.76 14.11 0.46
N LYS A 29 9.60 13.41 -0.68
CA LYS A 29 8.33 13.29 -1.38
C LYS A 29 7.45 12.25 -0.69
N GLU A 30 6.16 12.54 -0.63
CA GLU A 30 5.18 11.56 -0.20
C GLU A 30 4.94 10.55 -1.32
N GLU A 31 5.08 9.27 -1.00
CA GLU A 31 4.89 8.16 -1.93
C GLU A 31 3.79 7.24 -1.43
N THR A 32 3.01 6.71 -2.36
CA THR A 32 1.98 5.71 -2.08
C THR A 32 2.29 4.42 -2.80
N TYR A 33 2.27 3.30 -2.08
CA TYR A 33 2.58 1.97 -2.62
C TYR A 33 1.83 0.87 -1.87
N ALA A 34 1.68 -0.28 -2.53
CA ALA A 34 1.08 -1.48 -1.95
C ALA A 34 2.13 -2.28 -1.15
N VAL A 35 1.75 -2.82 0.00
CA VAL A 35 2.61 -3.73 0.79
C VAL A 35 1.87 -4.97 1.23
N ASN A 36 2.58 -6.11 1.25
CA ASN A 36 2.09 -7.33 1.87
C ASN A 36 2.21 -7.21 3.39
N SER A 37 1.10 -6.92 4.09
CA SER A 37 1.14 -6.63 5.54
C SER A 37 1.65 -7.79 6.39
N CYS A 38 1.58 -9.04 5.89
CA CYS A 38 2.10 -10.21 6.61
C CYS A 38 3.62 -10.22 6.79
N LEU A 39 4.36 -9.44 6.00
CA LEU A 39 5.82 -9.35 6.04
C LEU A 39 6.33 -8.04 6.64
N VAL A 40 5.46 -7.11 7.03
CA VAL A 40 5.89 -5.80 7.54
C VAL A 40 5.82 -5.79 9.07
N PRO A 41 6.96 -5.70 9.78
CA PRO A 41 6.94 -5.50 11.22
C PRO A 41 6.33 -4.15 11.58
N ILE A 42 5.46 -4.10 12.58
CA ILE A 42 4.80 -2.85 13.01
C ILE A 42 5.81 -1.76 13.40
N PHE A 43 6.98 -2.13 13.93
CA PHE A 43 8.04 -1.20 14.30
C PHE A 43 8.66 -0.47 13.10
N ALA A 44 8.60 -1.05 11.89
CA ALA A 44 9.06 -0.42 10.65
C ALA A 44 8.04 0.60 10.09
N CYS A 45 6.79 0.56 10.56
CA CYS A 45 5.72 1.45 10.11
C CYS A 45 5.77 2.85 10.76
N HIS A 46 6.86 3.21 11.44
CA HIS A 46 6.99 4.53 12.04
C HIS A 46 6.87 5.60 10.95
N GLY A 47 5.87 6.45 11.11
CA GLY A 47 5.55 7.51 10.18
C GLY A 47 4.85 7.07 8.89
N TRP A 48 4.23 5.89 8.88
CA TRP A 48 3.41 5.43 7.77
C TRP A 48 1.93 5.75 8.01
N SER A 49 1.22 6.14 6.95
CA SER A 49 -0.24 6.16 6.92
C SER A 49 -0.73 4.90 6.21
N VAL A 50 -1.26 3.94 6.97
CA VAL A 50 -1.75 2.66 6.44
C VAL A 50 -3.26 2.73 6.18
N THR A 51 -3.66 2.41 4.95
CA THR A 51 -5.07 2.31 4.53
C THR A 51 -5.41 0.86 4.20
N THR A 52 -6.49 0.35 4.80
CA THR A 52 -7.03 -1.01 4.56
C THR A 52 -8.30 -0.93 3.69
N VAL A 53 -8.84 -2.08 3.27
CA VAL A 53 -10.04 -2.13 2.43
C VAL A 53 -11.25 -1.45 3.09
N GLU A 54 -11.37 -1.52 4.42
CA GLU A 54 -12.44 -0.82 5.13
C GLU A 54 -12.27 0.70 5.15
N GLY A 55 -11.03 1.17 4.97
CA GLY A 55 -10.66 2.59 5.02
C GLY A 55 -11.03 3.36 3.75
N ILE A 56 -11.20 2.69 2.61
CA ILE A 56 -11.58 3.34 1.34
C ILE A 56 -13.11 3.36 1.12
N GLY A 57 -13.85 2.49 1.82
CA GLY A 57 -15.30 2.37 1.67
C GLY A 57 -15.86 1.14 2.38
N ASN A 58 -17.11 1.22 2.82
CA ASN A 58 -17.81 0.16 3.55
C ASN A 58 -19.34 0.33 3.46
N LYS A 59 -20.11 -0.63 4.00
CA LYS A 59 -21.58 -0.61 3.96
C LYS A 59 -22.21 0.66 4.56
N SER A 60 -21.60 1.24 5.59
CA SER A 60 -22.14 2.40 6.29
C SER A 60 -21.82 3.72 5.59
N ALA A 61 -20.64 3.84 5.00
CA ALA A 61 -20.16 5.07 4.35
C ALA A 61 -20.31 5.08 2.81
N GLY A 62 -20.71 3.95 2.23
CA GLY A 62 -20.68 3.71 0.79
C GLY A 62 -19.38 3.03 0.34
N TYR A 63 -19.47 2.26 -0.73
CA TYR A 63 -18.33 1.55 -1.31
C TYR A 63 -17.57 2.41 -2.31
N HIS A 64 -16.25 2.28 -2.29
CA HIS A 64 -15.33 2.93 -3.23
C HIS A 64 -15.58 2.42 -4.67
N LYS A 65 -15.30 3.26 -5.67
CA LYS A 65 -15.44 2.90 -7.11
C LYS A 65 -14.76 1.57 -7.45
N LEU A 66 -13.61 1.29 -6.86
CA LEU A 66 -12.86 0.05 -7.10
C LEU A 66 -13.54 -1.18 -6.49
N GLN A 67 -14.19 -1.03 -5.33
CA GLN A 67 -14.95 -2.11 -4.69
C GLN A 67 -16.20 -2.42 -5.53
N LYS A 68 -16.93 -1.38 -5.94
CA LYS A 68 -18.10 -1.53 -6.83
C LYS A 68 -17.70 -2.17 -8.15
N ARG A 69 -16.67 -1.65 -8.82
CA ARG A 69 -16.23 -2.14 -10.13
C ARG A 69 -15.83 -3.61 -10.12
N LEU A 70 -15.09 -4.06 -9.10
CA LEU A 70 -14.73 -5.47 -8.95
C LEU A 70 -15.97 -6.37 -8.75
N ALA A 71 -16.97 -5.89 -7.99
CA ALA A 71 -18.20 -6.63 -7.77
C ALA A 71 -19.06 -6.71 -9.04
N SER A 72 -19.31 -5.56 -9.69
CA SER A 72 -20.14 -5.46 -10.91
C SER A 72 -19.55 -6.21 -12.10
N SER A 73 -18.22 -6.37 -12.16
CA SER A 73 -17.56 -7.14 -13.22
C SER A 73 -17.57 -8.65 -13.00
N ASN A 74 -18.25 -9.15 -11.95
CA ASN A 74 -18.15 -10.54 -11.49
C ASN A 74 -16.70 -10.94 -11.14
N GLY A 75 -15.88 -9.97 -10.71
CA GLY A 75 -14.49 -10.17 -10.30
C GLY A 75 -14.35 -10.83 -8.92
N THR A 76 -15.45 -11.26 -8.31
CA THR A 76 -15.48 -11.93 -7.01
C THR A 76 -16.33 -13.20 -7.06
N GLN A 77 -15.84 -14.28 -6.45
CA GLN A 77 -16.60 -15.51 -6.18
C GLN A 77 -16.55 -15.81 -4.67
N CYS A 78 -15.54 -16.56 -4.20
CA CYS A 78 -15.37 -16.83 -2.77
C CYS A 78 -15.04 -15.57 -1.94
N GLY A 79 -14.58 -14.49 -2.59
CA GLY A 79 -14.32 -13.19 -1.97
C GLY A 79 -13.03 -13.07 -1.16
N TYR A 80 -12.28 -14.16 -0.94
CA TYR A 80 -11.13 -14.13 -0.02
C TYR A 80 -9.98 -13.23 -0.52
N CYS A 81 -9.68 -13.25 -1.82
CA CYS A 81 -8.63 -12.42 -2.42
C CYS A 81 -9.08 -10.99 -2.74
N SER A 82 -10.40 -10.72 -2.78
CA SER A 82 -10.97 -9.46 -3.25
C SER A 82 -10.44 -8.22 -2.51
N PRO A 83 -10.26 -8.23 -1.17
CA PRO A 83 -9.62 -7.11 -0.47
C PRO A 83 -8.23 -6.78 -1.00
N GLY A 84 -7.37 -7.78 -1.21
CA GLY A 84 -6.03 -7.60 -1.73
C GLY A 84 -6.02 -7.09 -3.17
N MET A 85 -6.94 -7.58 -4.01
CA MET A 85 -7.13 -7.09 -5.39
C MET A 85 -7.49 -5.59 -5.40
N VAL A 86 -8.47 -5.19 -4.59
CA VAL A 86 -8.91 -3.80 -4.47
C VAL A 86 -7.80 -2.90 -3.95
N MET A 87 -7.08 -3.32 -2.91
CA MET A 87 -6.03 -2.49 -2.30
C MET A 87 -4.79 -2.36 -3.18
N ASN A 88 -4.48 -3.36 -4.00
CA ASN A 88 -3.44 -3.27 -5.01
C ASN A 88 -3.81 -2.21 -6.07
N MET A 89 -5.01 -2.32 -6.65
CA MET A 89 -5.50 -1.34 -7.63
C MET A 89 -5.60 0.07 -7.04
N TYR A 90 -6.04 0.19 -5.78
CA TYR A 90 -6.13 1.47 -5.08
C TYR A 90 -4.76 2.13 -4.98
N SER A 91 -3.76 1.39 -4.50
CA SER A 91 -2.39 1.91 -4.36
C SER A 91 -1.79 2.32 -5.70
N LEU A 92 -2.07 1.55 -6.76
CA LEU A 92 -1.65 1.90 -8.12
C LEU A 92 -2.29 3.20 -8.60
N SER A 93 -3.60 3.37 -8.40
CA SER A 93 -4.34 4.57 -8.83
C SER A 93 -4.01 5.83 -8.03
N GLU A 94 -3.63 5.70 -6.76
CA GLU A 94 -3.14 6.83 -5.97
C GLU A 94 -1.75 7.29 -6.41
N LYS A 95 -0.94 6.37 -6.97
CA LYS A 95 0.40 6.68 -7.48
C LYS A 95 0.35 7.34 -8.87
N ASN A 96 -0.50 6.84 -9.75
CA ASN A 96 -0.70 7.39 -11.09
C ASN A 96 -2.21 7.42 -11.42
N PRO A 97 -2.83 8.60 -11.60
CA PRO A 97 -4.24 8.70 -11.96
C PRO A 97 -4.53 8.30 -13.42
N GLU A 98 -3.54 8.38 -14.31
CA GLU A 98 -3.66 8.08 -15.75
C GLU A 98 -3.04 6.71 -16.06
N LEU A 99 -3.71 5.64 -15.64
CA LEU A 99 -3.22 4.27 -15.83
C LEU A 99 -3.58 3.71 -17.21
N THR A 100 -2.64 3.01 -17.81
CA THR A 100 -2.86 2.17 -18.99
C THR A 100 -3.33 0.77 -18.59
N MET A 101 -4.03 0.08 -19.49
CA MET A 101 -4.45 -1.31 -19.27
C MET A 101 -3.27 -2.24 -18.98
N LYS A 102 -2.11 -1.97 -19.60
CA LYS A 102 -0.88 -2.75 -19.41
C LYS A 102 -0.30 -2.58 -18.00
N GLU A 103 -0.28 -1.35 -17.49
CA GLU A 103 0.18 -1.10 -16.10
C GLU A 103 -0.74 -1.78 -15.08
N ILE A 104 -2.06 -1.72 -15.32
CA ILE A 104 -3.04 -2.41 -14.48
C ILE A 104 -2.77 -3.92 -14.48
N GLU A 105 -2.63 -4.54 -15.65
CA GLU A 105 -2.35 -5.98 -15.74
C GLU A 105 -1.04 -6.37 -15.04
N ASN A 106 0.03 -5.65 -15.31
CA ASN A 106 1.34 -5.90 -14.72
C ASN A 106 1.33 -5.79 -13.19
N SER A 107 0.47 -4.92 -12.63
CA SER A 107 0.38 -4.74 -11.18
C SER A 107 -0.15 -5.96 -10.43
N PHE A 108 -0.90 -6.85 -11.09
CA PHE A 108 -1.53 -8.01 -10.44
C PHE A 108 -0.66 -9.27 -10.38
N GLY A 109 0.60 -9.20 -10.83
CA GLY A 109 1.52 -10.34 -10.76
C GLY A 109 1.74 -10.89 -9.33
N GLY A 110 1.52 -10.07 -8.31
CA GLY A 110 1.60 -10.46 -6.88
C GLY A 110 0.27 -10.85 -6.23
N ASN A 111 -0.82 -10.96 -6.99
CA ASN A 111 -2.15 -11.26 -6.46
C ASN A 111 -2.68 -12.59 -7.01
N ILE A 112 -2.97 -13.54 -6.12
CA ILE A 112 -3.46 -14.86 -6.52
C ILE A 112 -4.97 -14.97 -6.33
N CYS A 113 -5.67 -15.43 -7.37
CA CYS A 113 -7.06 -15.84 -7.31
C CYS A 113 -7.24 -17.26 -7.86
N ARG A 114 -7.90 -18.13 -7.08
CA ARG A 114 -8.16 -19.51 -7.48
C ARG A 114 -9.51 -19.72 -8.17
N CYS A 115 -10.44 -18.77 -8.05
CA CYS A 115 -11.84 -18.96 -8.43
C CYS A 115 -12.19 -18.32 -9.77
N THR A 116 -11.76 -17.08 -10.01
CA THR A 116 -12.31 -16.25 -11.11
C THR A 116 -11.62 -16.43 -12.46
N GLY A 117 -10.44 -17.05 -12.49
CA GLY A 117 -9.62 -17.11 -13.71
C GLY A 117 -9.10 -15.74 -14.18
N TYR A 118 -9.07 -14.73 -13.30
CA TYR A 118 -8.59 -13.35 -13.50
C TYR A 118 -9.32 -12.48 -14.52
N ARG A 119 -9.86 -13.04 -15.61
CA ARG A 119 -10.53 -12.28 -16.68
C ARG A 119 -11.54 -11.25 -16.15
N PRO A 120 -12.52 -11.58 -15.28
CA PRO A 120 -13.48 -10.58 -14.79
C PRO A 120 -12.85 -9.53 -13.85
N ILE A 121 -11.74 -9.85 -13.17
CA ILE A 121 -10.99 -8.89 -12.35
C ILE A 121 -10.31 -7.86 -13.25
N LEU A 122 -9.61 -8.35 -14.28
CA LEU A 122 -8.91 -7.51 -15.24
C LEU A 122 -9.86 -6.70 -16.10
N ASP A 123 -10.95 -7.28 -16.63
CA ASP A 123 -12.00 -6.54 -17.34
C ASP A 123 -12.53 -5.39 -16.47
N GLY A 124 -12.82 -5.69 -15.19
CA GLY A 124 -13.26 -4.73 -14.20
C GLY A 124 -12.31 -3.55 -14.05
N PHE A 125 -11.05 -3.80 -13.71
CA PHE A 125 -10.10 -2.71 -13.44
C PHE A 125 -9.58 -2.03 -14.72
N LYS A 126 -9.35 -2.77 -15.80
CA LYS A 126 -8.92 -2.19 -17.09
C LYS A 126 -9.95 -1.26 -17.69
N SER A 127 -11.25 -1.42 -17.39
CA SER A 127 -12.26 -0.44 -17.78
C SER A 127 -12.01 0.98 -17.24
N LEU A 128 -11.18 1.11 -16.19
CA LEU A 128 -10.78 2.39 -15.59
C LEU A 128 -9.53 2.99 -16.24
N ALA A 129 -8.91 2.30 -17.20
CA ALA A 129 -7.72 2.76 -17.87
C ALA A 129 -8.05 3.85 -18.91
N ILE A 130 -7.07 4.72 -19.17
CA ILE A 130 -7.19 5.81 -20.15
C ILE A 130 -7.32 5.27 -21.58
N ASP A 131 -6.67 4.15 -21.87
CA ASP A 131 -6.63 3.45 -23.17
C ASP A 131 -7.66 2.32 -23.27
N ALA A 132 -8.60 2.23 -22.31
CA ALA A 132 -9.66 1.22 -22.35
C ALA A 132 -10.60 1.43 -23.54
N PRO A 133 -10.93 0.38 -24.31
CA PRO A 133 -11.89 0.49 -25.39
C PRO A 133 -13.30 0.77 -24.84
N GLU A 134 -14.08 1.52 -25.61
CA GLU A 134 -15.42 1.96 -25.20
C GLU A 134 -16.35 0.79 -24.86
N GLU A 135 -16.24 -0.31 -25.59
CA GLU A 135 -17.01 -1.54 -25.34
C GLU A 135 -16.75 -2.13 -23.94
N LEU A 136 -15.51 -2.04 -23.45
CA LEU A 136 -15.16 -2.52 -22.11
C LEU A 136 -15.70 -1.60 -21.02
N ARG A 137 -15.77 -0.28 -21.29
CA ARG A 137 -16.36 0.70 -20.38
C ARG A 137 -17.87 0.48 -20.25
N LYS A 138 -18.57 0.42 -21.38
CA LYS A 138 -20.04 0.22 -21.47
C LYS A 138 -20.52 -1.10 -20.88
N LYS A 139 -19.74 -2.18 -21.03
CA LYS A 139 -20.07 -3.51 -20.48
C LYS A 139 -20.26 -3.48 -18.95
N LEU A 140 -19.74 -2.46 -18.27
CA LEU A 140 -19.68 -2.39 -16.82
C LEU A 140 -20.39 -1.16 -16.24
N ASP A 141 -21.21 -0.46 -17.04
CA ASP A 141 -22.01 0.66 -16.56
C ASP A 141 -22.90 0.22 -15.39
N ASP A 142 -22.81 0.93 -14.25
CA ASP A 142 -23.62 0.63 -13.09
C ASP A 142 -25.07 0.98 -13.39
N ILE A 143 -26.03 0.22 -12.84
CA ILE A 143 -27.45 0.57 -12.99
C ILE A 143 -27.72 1.95 -12.36
N GLU A 144 -26.94 2.32 -11.34
CA GLU A 144 -26.96 3.65 -10.72
C GLU A 144 -26.47 4.75 -11.69
N ASP A 145 -25.58 4.42 -12.63
CA ASP A 145 -25.09 5.34 -13.66
C ASP A 145 -26.14 5.53 -14.78
N LEU A 146 -26.95 4.50 -15.05
CA LEU A 146 -28.06 4.54 -16.01
C LEU A 146 -29.30 5.25 -15.46
N VAL A 147 -29.53 5.14 -14.15
CA VAL A 147 -30.73 5.67 -13.48
C VAL A 147 -30.50 7.08 -12.95
N CYS A 148 -29.29 7.64 -12.98
CA CYS A 148 -29.09 9.03 -12.60
C CYS A 148 -29.81 9.93 -13.62
N PRO A 149 -31.02 10.47 -13.31
CA PRO A 149 -31.51 11.56 -14.12
C PRO A 149 -30.48 12.65 -13.89
N LYS A 150 -30.05 13.35 -14.95
CA LYS A 150 -29.31 14.62 -14.80
C LYS A 150 -29.78 15.30 -13.53
N ARG A 151 -28.96 15.31 -12.48
CA ARG A 151 -29.28 16.05 -11.26
C ARG A 151 -29.52 17.45 -11.76
N SER A 152 -30.77 17.86 -11.71
CA SER A 152 -31.20 19.22 -11.96
C SER A 152 -30.20 20.15 -11.31
N ASN A 153 -29.49 20.95 -12.12
CA ASN A 153 -28.71 22.12 -11.74
C ASN A 153 -28.49 22.31 -10.24
N GLN A 154 -27.45 21.68 -9.70
CA GLN A 154 -26.51 22.21 -8.70
C GLN A 154 -25.67 21.06 -8.13
N ASN A 155 -24.35 21.28 -8.13
CA ASN A 155 -23.29 20.41 -7.60
C ASN A 155 -22.68 19.42 -8.61
N LEU A 156 -22.33 19.90 -9.81
CA LEU A 156 -21.06 19.50 -10.40
C LEU A 156 -19.94 20.14 -9.57
N CYS A 157 -18.93 19.34 -9.21
CA CYS A 157 -17.73 19.84 -8.55
C CYS A 157 -16.81 20.42 -9.63
N ASP A 158 -16.94 21.72 -9.90
CA ASP A 158 -16.20 22.43 -10.96
C ASP A 158 -14.73 22.73 -10.57
N GLY A 159 -14.13 21.93 -9.68
CA GLY A 159 -12.79 22.20 -9.15
C GLY A 159 -12.67 23.48 -8.32
N GLY A 160 -13.79 24.13 -8.00
CA GLY A 160 -13.87 25.29 -7.10
C GLY A 160 -13.71 24.91 -5.63
N VAL A 161 -13.16 25.83 -4.84
CA VAL A 161 -12.85 25.63 -3.41
C VAL A 161 -14.13 25.33 -2.62
N CYS A 162 -14.29 24.08 -2.22
CA CYS A 162 -15.45 23.59 -1.46
C CYS A 162 -15.45 24.19 -0.03
N ALA A 163 -16.48 24.99 0.30
CA ALA A 163 -16.65 25.62 1.61
C ALA A 163 -17.23 24.67 2.69
N SER A 164 -17.80 23.53 2.30
CA SER A 164 -18.07 22.45 3.23
C SER A 164 -16.77 21.73 3.49
N ARG A 165 -16.33 21.79 4.74
CA ARG A 165 -15.13 21.21 5.34
C ARG A 165 -15.06 19.70 5.04
N CYS A 166 -14.72 19.31 3.80
CA CYS A 166 -14.24 17.98 3.47
C CYS A 166 -13.16 17.72 4.50
N CYS A 167 -13.38 16.75 5.39
CA CYS A 167 -12.55 16.51 6.55
C CYS A 167 -11.11 16.64 6.11
N GLY A 168 -10.49 17.77 6.45
CA GLY A 168 -9.12 18.05 6.09
C GLY A 168 -8.39 16.89 6.72
N LYS A 169 -7.89 15.97 5.88
CA LYS A 169 -7.05 14.88 6.36
C LYS A 169 -5.97 15.61 7.11
N SER A 170 -6.03 15.56 8.44
CA SER A 170 -5.02 16.15 9.30
C SER A 170 -3.74 15.54 8.80
N LYS A 171 -2.93 16.33 8.09
CA LYS A 171 -1.65 15.85 7.56
C LYS A 171 -0.90 15.41 8.81
N PRO A 172 -0.67 14.10 9.03
CA PRO A 172 0.19 13.72 10.12
C PRO A 172 1.51 14.40 9.80
N VAL A 173 1.95 15.29 10.68
CA VAL A 173 3.27 15.89 10.55
C VAL A 173 4.24 14.76 10.86
N LEU A 174 4.68 14.08 9.82
CA LEU A 174 5.58 12.92 9.87
C LEU A 174 7.01 13.40 10.08
N HIS A 175 7.30 13.94 11.27
CA HIS A 175 8.68 14.22 11.65
C HIS A 175 9.36 12.91 12.07
N SER A 176 10.35 12.50 11.28
CA SER A 176 11.26 11.41 11.63
C SER A 176 12.14 11.85 12.80
N LYS A 177 11.93 11.26 13.97
CA LYS A 177 12.89 11.26 15.07
C LYS A 177 13.52 9.87 15.15
N SER A 178 14.72 9.78 15.71
CA SER A 178 15.26 8.48 16.12
C SER A 178 14.31 7.86 17.15
N VAL A 179 14.08 6.55 17.03
CA VAL A 179 13.17 5.81 17.91
C VAL A 179 13.88 4.56 18.41
N VAL A 180 13.79 4.33 19.72
CA VAL A 180 14.23 3.09 20.35
C VAL A 180 13.02 2.44 21.01
N VAL A 181 12.75 1.18 20.66
CA VAL A 181 11.68 0.39 21.26
C VAL A 181 12.29 -0.84 21.92
N ARG A 182 12.02 -1.04 23.20
CA ARG A 182 12.36 -2.28 23.91
C ARG A 182 11.11 -3.12 24.05
N THR A 183 11.20 -4.37 23.64
CA THR A 183 10.09 -5.32 23.71
C THR A 183 10.13 -6.10 25.02
N GLU A 184 8.98 -6.65 25.44
CA GLU A 184 8.88 -7.43 26.69
C GLU A 184 9.77 -8.68 26.70
N ASN A 185 10.12 -9.21 25.53
CA ASN A 185 11.00 -10.37 25.39
C ASN A 185 12.50 -10.01 25.39
N GLY A 186 12.84 -8.74 25.65
CA GLY A 186 14.22 -8.26 25.74
C GLY A 186 14.83 -7.77 24.42
N ALA A 187 14.18 -7.99 23.27
CA ALA A 187 14.69 -7.48 22.01
C ALA A 187 14.57 -5.95 21.91
N THR A 188 15.57 -5.31 21.32
CA THR A 188 15.62 -3.85 21.12
C THR A 188 15.55 -3.50 19.64
N TRP A 189 14.69 -2.56 19.27
CA TRP A 189 14.56 -2.01 17.93
C TRP A 189 15.08 -0.58 17.89
N TYR A 190 16.08 -0.33 17.07
CA TYR A 190 16.62 1.00 16.78
C TYR A 190 16.16 1.43 15.40
N ARG A 191 15.68 2.67 15.29
CA ARG A 191 15.44 3.36 14.02
C ARG A 191 16.37 4.58 13.93
N PRO A 192 17.62 4.38 13.50
CA PRO A 192 18.54 5.48 13.22
C PRO A 192 18.05 6.34 12.05
N ILE A 193 18.44 7.61 12.06
CA ILE A 193 18.14 8.58 10.99
C ILE A 193 19.38 8.98 10.15
N SER A 194 20.55 8.43 10.48
CA SER A 194 21.80 8.65 9.74
C SER A 194 22.72 7.43 9.83
N VAL A 195 23.71 7.35 8.94
CA VAL A 195 24.75 6.30 9.02
C VAL A 195 25.58 6.44 10.29
N LYS A 196 25.80 7.66 10.78
CA LYS A 196 26.50 7.93 12.05
C LYS A 196 25.80 7.26 13.23
N GLU A 197 24.47 7.34 13.29
CA GLU A 197 23.69 6.69 14.35
C GLU A 197 23.75 5.16 14.27
N ILE A 198 23.96 4.55 13.09
CA ILE A 198 24.23 3.10 13.01
C ILE A 198 25.54 2.79 13.75
N CYS A 199 26.60 3.57 13.52
CA CYS A 199 27.88 3.36 14.19
C CYS A 199 27.74 3.50 15.72
N GLU A 200 27.00 4.50 16.19
CA GLU A 200 26.69 4.68 17.61
C GLU A 200 25.90 3.48 18.18
N VAL A 201 24.96 2.92 17.40
CA VAL A 201 24.27 1.68 17.78
C VAL A 201 25.25 0.51 17.91
N PHE A 202 26.22 0.37 17.00
CA PHE A 202 27.26 -0.66 17.12
C PHE A 202 28.11 -0.49 18.39
N ASP A 203 28.52 0.72 18.72
CA ASP A 203 29.26 1.01 19.95
C ASP A 203 28.44 0.65 21.21
N MET A 204 27.13 0.90 21.18
CA MET A 204 26.23 0.59 22.30
C MET A 204 25.96 -0.91 22.48
N ILE A 205 25.85 -1.67 21.39
CA ILE A 205 25.38 -3.07 21.47
C ILE A 205 26.52 -4.06 21.69
N GLY A 206 27.76 -3.70 21.37
CA GLY A 206 28.92 -4.60 21.46
C GLY A 206 28.72 -5.88 20.64
N ASP A 207 28.92 -7.04 21.27
CA ASP A 207 28.83 -8.36 20.62
C ASP A 207 27.40 -8.93 20.53
N GLN A 208 26.37 -8.13 20.82
CA GLN A 208 24.97 -8.59 20.71
C GLN A 208 24.62 -8.92 19.25
N ARG A 209 23.79 -9.95 19.07
CA ARG A 209 23.36 -10.35 17.72
C ARG A 209 22.35 -9.33 17.21
N TYR A 210 22.70 -8.65 16.13
CA TYR A 210 21.85 -7.66 15.51
C TYR A 210 21.32 -8.11 14.14
N ARG A 211 20.36 -7.35 13.62
CA ARG A 211 19.81 -7.52 12.29
C ARG A 211 19.42 -6.18 11.70
N PHE A 212 19.86 -5.92 10.48
CA PHE A 212 19.28 -4.85 9.67
C PHE A 212 17.89 -5.21 9.17
N VAL A 213 16.98 -4.24 9.23
CA VAL A 213 15.62 -4.36 8.71
C VAL A 213 15.37 -3.25 7.68
N ALA A 214 15.13 -3.67 6.45
CA ALA A 214 14.60 -2.84 5.37
C ALA A 214 13.17 -3.32 5.03
N GLY A 215 12.95 -3.89 3.83
CA GLY A 215 11.66 -4.42 3.41
C GLY A 215 11.21 -5.75 4.05
N HIS A 216 12.08 -6.41 4.83
CA HIS A 216 11.80 -7.66 5.57
C HIS A 216 11.34 -8.87 4.73
N THR A 217 11.40 -8.80 3.39
CA THR A 217 10.94 -9.88 2.48
C THR A 217 11.86 -11.09 2.40
N GLY A 218 13.13 -10.97 2.80
CA GLY A 218 14.01 -12.13 2.95
C GLY A 218 13.71 -12.91 4.23
N GLN A 219 13.92 -12.26 5.38
CA GLN A 219 13.85 -12.91 6.69
C GLN A 219 12.42 -13.11 7.23
N GLY A 220 11.44 -12.36 6.72
CA GLY A 220 10.03 -12.58 7.04
C GLY A 220 9.50 -13.88 6.42
N VAL A 221 10.06 -14.28 5.28
CA VAL A 221 9.79 -15.55 4.59
C VAL A 221 10.66 -16.66 5.18
N TYR A 222 11.98 -16.49 5.13
CA TYR A 222 12.95 -17.46 5.63
C TYR A 222 13.21 -17.24 7.11
N ARG A 223 12.34 -17.82 7.94
CA ARG A 223 12.40 -17.66 9.39
C ARG A 223 13.65 -18.32 9.97
N ILE A 224 14.46 -17.54 10.67
CA ILE A 224 15.59 -18.08 11.41
C ILE A 224 15.18 -18.60 12.79
N THR A 225 15.88 -19.63 13.25
CA THR A 225 15.64 -20.28 14.54
C THR A 225 16.13 -19.44 15.71
N LYS A 226 17.28 -18.77 15.55
CA LYS A 226 17.91 -17.94 16.58
C LYS A 226 17.62 -16.46 16.34
N LYS A 227 16.59 -15.92 16.97
CA LYS A 227 16.23 -14.50 16.82
C LYS A 227 17.38 -13.58 17.29
N PRO A 228 17.61 -12.45 16.61
CA PRO A 228 18.56 -11.44 17.04
C PRO A 228 18.01 -10.70 18.27
N ASP A 229 18.93 -10.20 19.08
CA ASP A 229 18.64 -9.44 20.28
C ASP A 229 18.40 -7.95 19.94
N VAL A 230 18.99 -7.50 18.82
CA VAL A 230 18.88 -6.14 18.30
C VAL A 230 18.37 -6.10 16.86
N TYR A 231 17.48 -5.18 16.56
CA TYR A 231 17.00 -4.86 15.22
C TYR A 231 17.36 -3.42 14.89
N ILE A 232 17.89 -3.17 13.69
CA ILE A 232 18.31 -1.86 13.21
C ILE A 232 17.52 -1.56 11.93
N ASP A 233 16.50 -0.71 12.04
CA ASP A 233 15.66 -0.27 10.93
C ASP A 233 16.37 0.81 10.10
N VAL A 234 16.71 0.47 8.87
CA VAL A 234 17.47 1.34 7.97
C VAL A 234 16.59 2.14 7.01
N ASN A 235 15.27 1.94 7.03
CA ASN A 235 14.34 2.59 6.09
C ASN A 235 14.25 4.11 6.27
N GLY A 236 14.77 4.64 7.38
CA GLY A 236 14.75 6.07 7.71
C GLY A 236 15.99 6.85 7.32
N ILE A 237 17.03 6.22 6.74
CA ILE A 237 18.36 6.80 6.57
C ILE A 237 18.52 7.37 5.15
N PRO A 238 18.54 8.70 4.94
CA PRO A 238 18.62 9.29 3.61
C PRO A 238 19.82 8.84 2.77
N GLU A 239 20.98 8.63 3.41
CA GLU A 239 22.24 8.25 2.77
C GLU A 239 22.17 6.87 2.08
N LEU A 240 21.29 5.97 2.55
CA LEU A 240 21.11 4.63 1.97
C LEU A 240 20.11 4.60 0.81
N HIS A 241 19.50 5.75 0.47
CA HIS A 241 18.50 5.88 -0.58
C HIS A 241 18.96 6.83 -1.70
N GLU A 242 20.27 6.96 -1.88
CA GLU A 242 20.87 7.81 -2.91
C GLU A 242 21.14 7.02 -4.21
N THR A 243 21.03 7.71 -5.34
CA THR A 243 21.42 7.18 -6.65
C THR A 243 22.27 8.24 -7.33
N GLN A 244 23.47 7.85 -7.76
CA GLN A 244 24.41 8.73 -8.47
C GLN A 244 24.77 8.07 -9.80
N VAL A 245 24.69 8.83 -10.89
CA VAL A 245 25.21 8.42 -12.19
C VAL A 245 26.60 9.03 -12.31
N GLN A 246 27.63 8.18 -12.31
CA GLN A 246 28.99 8.61 -12.59
C GLN A 246 29.17 8.68 -14.11
N SER A 247 29.90 9.67 -14.59
CA SER A 247 30.11 9.98 -16.01
C SER A 247 31.04 8.98 -16.74
N ASP A 248 31.37 7.88 -16.10
CA ASP A 248 32.40 6.93 -16.48
C ASP A 248 31.74 5.62 -16.96
N GLY A 249 31.11 5.68 -18.15
CA GLY A 249 30.59 4.51 -18.88
C GLY A 249 29.36 4.81 -19.73
#